data_AF-A0A7L4PTE4-F1
#
_entry.id   AF-A0A7L4PTE4-F1
#
_cell.length_a   1.000
_cell.length_b   1.000
_cell.length_c   1.000
_cell.angle_alpha   90.00
_cell.angle_beta   90.00
_cell.angle_gamma   90.00
#
_symmetry.space_group_name_H-M   'P 1'
#
loop_
_entity.id
_entity.type
_entity.pdbx_description
1 polymer ?
#
loop_
_entity_poly.entity_id
_entity_poly.type
_entity_poly.pdbx_seq_one_letter_code
_entity_poly.pdbx_strand_id
1 'polypeptide(L)'
;METSLGVDIISRDPRIYAMVIISREGNRFLPVLKESGSRLKLLKLIKNYSPLYMGIDSTEEFSRNDLEKLSKFVTIVQVTGKFDDFTSLPILAKRHRINLNPKNPFDEAYALARLPFEGVGYKLKLYEDETEILVSSGRSLGRGGYSQGRYQRRTFALIKYRVREIEKELSNEGFNFDIEVVEREGGFSKGTFRVYSNFGNIPIKSSRGDIRIDVRPLKKSSIEYEQLEKKVEGSNIKDKYVIVGVDPGTTVGLSVLDLEGNVLAIISKRNFSMSDVKEEIRKYGYPLIFGSDVNPPSGYIEKLSTSFGSILYVPSLSIPVKEKNELSKDHEATNAHERDALSAALKAYLHYKNKFIQIRSKIPPELSPFSSRIIGEVMRGMPTKEAFDKVKEDMMEKEDEIKTEQRNPEEIVQEQLKIIENYKEKQNILKKDFEKLQVENIDLKKKLQEKESSIISLERKLFDILSNQKKEALKDNVIKTKNFEITSLRKTVDILKTKLNLLTEENKRLKELKPLMESEDIIIGKVLPIFSIDAIRNLVKNQDLTEEDVIYLKDATGGGAEAAKMLSEIKIKAVLTTGKVSHQAQEELIDGEIPIIDSKDIKMDVIS
;
A
#
# COMPACT_ATOMS: atom_id res chain seq x y z
N MET A 1 18.34 -23.22 -12.55
CA MET A 1 18.80 -24.05 -11.41
C MET A 1 17.78 -23.85 -10.29
N GLU A 2 17.06 -24.90 -9.89
CA GLU A 2 16.08 -24.79 -8.82
C GLU A 2 16.80 -24.89 -7.47
N THR A 3 16.51 -23.96 -6.56
CA THR A 3 17.10 -23.93 -5.21
C THR A 3 16.03 -24.20 -4.15
N SER A 4 16.42 -24.84 -3.05
CA SER A 4 15.59 -25.02 -1.86
C SER A 4 16.40 -24.67 -0.62
N LEU A 5 15.73 -24.11 0.37
CA LEU A 5 16.29 -23.69 1.63
C LEU A 5 15.70 -24.56 2.75
N GLY A 6 16.54 -25.13 3.59
CA GLY A 6 16.10 -25.77 4.82
C GLY A 6 16.56 -24.98 6.03
N VAL A 7 15.68 -24.89 7.03
CA VAL A 7 15.89 -24.05 8.21
C VAL A 7 15.56 -24.83 9.47
N ASP A 8 16.54 -24.89 10.37
CA ASP A 8 16.43 -25.50 11.70
C ASP A 8 16.85 -24.50 12.79
N ILE A 9 16.38 -24.67 14.02
CA ILE A 9 16.69 -23.78 15.15
C ILE A 9 17.87 -24.33 15.97
N ILE A 10 18.97 -23.58 15.98
CA ILE A 10 20.15 -23.87 16.82
C ILE A 10 19.93 -23.37 18.26
N SER A 11 19.41 -22.14 18.40
CA SER A 11 19.15 -21.52 19.69
C SER A 11 17.84 -20.75 19.65
N ARG A 12 17.05 -20.82 20.73
CA ARG A 12 15.78 -20.11 20.88
C ARG A 12 15.94 -18.71 21.49
N ASP A 13 17.02 -18.47 22.23
CA ASP A 13 17.32 -17.17 22.82
C ASP A 13 18.85 -16.93 22.92
N PRO A 14 19.43 -16.02 22.11
CA PRO A 14 18.81 -15.35 20.97
C PRO A 14 18.46 -16.35 19.86
N ARG A 15 17.39 -16.09 19.09
CA ARG A 15 17.00 -16.97 17.97
C ARG A 15 18.07 -17.03 16.88
N ILE A 16 18.70 -18.19 16.72
CA ILE A 16 19.71 -18.48 15.71
C ILE A 16 19.26 -19.69 14.91
N TYR A 17 19.26 -19.55 13.59
CA TYR A 17 18.86 -20.57 12.64
C TYR A 17 20.08 -21.22 11.99
N ALA A 18 20.08 -22.53 11.81
CA ALA A 18 20.88 -23.24 10.82
C ALA A 18 20.17 -23.17 9.47
N MET A 19 20.86 -22.72 8.43
CA MET A 19 20.30 -22.52 7.10
C MET A 19 21.16 -23.23 6.07
N VAL A 20 20.54 -24.09 5.26
CA VAL A 20 21.22 -24.80 4.17
C VAL A 20 20.47 -24.55 2.88
N ILE A 21 21.18 -24.04 1.87
CA ILE A 21 20.65 -23.90 0.52
C ILE A 21 21.23 -25.03 -0.32
N ILE A 22 20.35 -25.73 -1.03
CA ILE A 22 20.73 -26.74 -2.01
C ILE A 22 20.26 -26.32 -3.39
N SER A 23 21.00 -26.69 -4.43
CA SER A 23 20.57 -26.64 -5.81
C SER A 23 20.27 -28.04 -6.33
N ARG A 24 19.28 -28.14 -7.21
CA ARG A 24 18.95 -29.36 -7.97
C ARG A 24 19.42 -29.22 -9.41
N GLU A 25 20.25 -30.16 -9.84
CA GLU A 25 20.65 -30.37 -11.24
C GLU A 25 20.35 -31.82 -11.62
N GLY A 26 19.26 -32.05 -12.36
CA GLY A 26 18.73 -33.40 -12.59
C GLY A 26 18.41 -34.10 -11.26
N ASN A 27 18.96 -35.31 -11.07
CA ASN A 27 18.82 -36.10 -9.84
C ASN A 27 19.90 -35.83 -8.79
N ARG A 28 20.77 -34.84 -9.00
CA ARG A 28 21.82 -34.48 -8.05
C ARG A 28 21.42 -33.26 -7.24
N PHE A 29 21.65 -33.35 -5.93
CA PHE A 29 21.50 -32.24 -4.97
C PHE A 29 22.88 -31.78 -4.52
N LEU A 30 23.18 -30.50 -4.71
CA LEU A 30 24.46 -29.90 -4.33
C LEU A 30 24.21 -28.84 -3.26
N PRO A 31 24.86 -28.91 -2.08
CA PRO A 31 24.80 -27.84 -1.11
C PRO A 31 25.54 -26.62 -1.66
N VAL A 32 24.81 -25.51 -1.79
CA VAL A 32 25.32 -24.23 -2.28
C VAL A 32 25.86 -23.40 -1.12
N LEU A 33 25.19 -23.46 0.03
CA LEU A 33 25.53 -22.63 1.19
C LEU A 33 25.12 -23.32 2.49
N LYS A 34 25.98 -23.27 3.50
CA LYS A 34 25.70 -23.66 4.89
C LYS A 34 26.07 -22.49 5.79
N GLU A 35 25.08 -21.88 6.44
CA GLU A 35 25.33 -20.76 7.34
C GLU A 35 24.39 -20.77 8.54
N SER A 36 24.86 -20.23 9.66
CA SER A 36 24.00 -19.89 10.78
C SER A 36 23.78 -18.38 10.85
N GLY A 37 22.67 -17.96 11.45
CA GLY A 37 22.41 -16.55 11.64
C GLY A 37 21.03 -16.19 12.19
N SER A 38 20.81 -14.89 12.32
CA SER A 38 19.54 -14.33 12.77
C SER A 38 18.49 -14.32 11.65
N ARG A 39 17.24 -14.02 12.04
CA ARG A 39 16.12 -13.81 11.12
C ARG A 39 16.42 -12.85 9.97
N LEU A 40 17.20 -11.78 10.22
CA LEU A 40 17.58 -10.82 9.18
C LEU A 40 18.44 -11.46 8.09
N LYS A 41 19.31 -12.40 8.48
CA LYS A 41 20.17 -13.15 7.56
C LYS A 41 19.35 -14.15 6.74
N LEU A 42 18.41 -14.86 7.38
CA LEU A 42 17.43 -15.71 6.70
C LEU A 42 16.69 -14.97 5.58
N LEU A 43 16.16 -13.78 5.88
CA LEU A 43 15.45 -12.97 4.90
C LEU A 43 16.36 -12.51 3.74
N LYS A 44 17.64 -12.19 4.02
CA LYS A 44 18.62 -11.86 2.98
C LYS A 44 18.90 -13.06 2.07
N LEU A 45 19.07 -14.25 2.63
CA LEU A 45 19.32 -15.47 1.86
C LEU A 45 18.13 -15.80 0.93
N ILE A 46 16.90 -15.73 1.43
CA ILE A 46 15.70 -15.96 0.61
C ILE A 46 15.63 -14.96 -0.55
N LYS A 47 15.95 -13.68 -0.32
CA LYS A 47 15.95 -12.67 -1.39
C LYS A 47 17.08 -12.83 -2.40
N ASN A 48 18.25 -13.28 -1.97
CA ASN A 48 19.43 -13.40 -2.84
C ASN A 48 19.36 -14.65 -3.72
N TYR A 49 18.87 -15.77 -3.17
CA TYR A 49 18.86 -17.07 -3.85
C TYR A 49 17.49 -17.45 -4.42
N SER A 50 16.43 -16.71 -4.08
CA SER A 50 15.04 -16.95 -4.50
C SER A 50 14.66 -18.43 -4.49
N PRO A 51 14.80 -19.13 -3.34
CA PRO A 51 14.50 -20.55 -3.26
C PRO A 51 13.03 -20.83 -3.56
N LEU A 52 12.78 -21.94 -4.24
CA LEU A 52 11.44 -22.41 -4.55
C LEU A 52 10.71 -22.83 -3.27
N TYR A 53 11.39 -23.61 -2.43
CA TYR A 53 10.88 -24.12 -1.17
C TYR A 53 11.71 -23.66 0.02
N MET A 54 11.03 -23.47 1.15
CA MET A 54 11.62 -23.31 2.48
C MET A 54 11.09 -24.43 3.37
N GLY A 55 11.89 -25.46 3.60
CA GLY A 55 11.55 -26.55 4.51
C GLY A 55 11.81 -26.17 5.97
N ILE A 56 10.83 -26.46 6.82
CA ILE A 56 10.89 -26.31 8.27
C ILE A 56 10.44 -27.61 8.93
N ASP A 57 10.94 -27.89 10.14
CA ASP A 57 10.47 -29.02 10.92
C ASP A 57 9.06 -28.73 11.47
N SER A 58 8.91 -27.67 12.26
CA SER A 58 7.60 -27.28 12.83
C SER A 58 7.24 -25.82 12.57
N THR A 59 5.95 -25.55 12.33
CA THR A 59 5.41 -24.18 12.26
C THR A 59 5.48 -23.44 13.60
N GLU A 60 5.57 -24.14 14.72
CA GLU A 60 5.65 -23.54 16.07
C GLU A 60 6.97 -22.80 16.32
N GLU A 61 8.00 -23.11 15.53
CA GLU A 61 9.32 -22.50 15.59
C GLU A 61 9.34 -21.05 15.10
N PHE A 62 8.33 -20.68 14.31
CA PHE A 62 8.19 -19.36 13.73
C PHE A 62 6.98 -18.65 14.30
N SER A 63 7.09 -17.34 14.50
CA SER A 63 5.88 -16.57 14.77
C SER A 63 5.02 -16.52 13.51
N ARG A 64 3.69 -16.48 13.67
CA ARG A 64 2.76 -16.40 12.53
C ARG A 64 3.06 -15.23 11.59
N ASN A 65 3.37 -14.06 12.16
CA ASN A 65 3.77 -12.87 11.40
C ASN A 65 5.05 -13.09 10.57
N ASP A 66 5.91 -14.01 10.98
CA ASP A 66 7.15 -14.31 10.27
C ASP A 66 6.88 -15.26 9.11
N LEU A 67 6.11 -16.32 9.34
CA LEU A 67 5.64 -17.22 8.28
C LEU A 67 4.91 -16.43 7.20
N GLU A 68 4.01 -15.51 7.56
CA GLU A 68 3.30 -14.63 6.62
C GLU A 68 4.24 -13.71 5.83
N LYS A 69 5.32 -13.20 6.44
CA LYS A 69 6.26 -12.32 5.73
C LYS A 69 7.15 -13.13 4.77
N LEU A 70 7.55 -14.33 5.18
CA LEU A 70 8.42 -15.20 4.42
C LEU A 70 7.67 -15.87 3.27
N SER A 71 6.41 -16.25 3.47
CA SER A 71 5.57 -16.92 2.46
C SER A 71 5.29 -16.08 1.21
N LYS A 72 5.54 -14.76 1.28
CA LYS A 72 5.49 -13.86 0.13
C LYS A 72 6.64 -14.05 -0.85
N PHE A 73 7.75 -14.61 -0.38
CA PHE A 73 9.00 -14.74 -1.14
C PHE A 73 9.36 -16.20 -1.44
N VAL A 74 8.86 -17.15 -0.64
CA VAL A 74 9.19 -18.58 -0.76
C VAL A 74 7.99 -19.45 -0.37
N THR A 75 7.85 -20.62 -0.99
CA THR A 75 6.84 -21.61 -0.59
C THR A 75 7.31 -22.34 0.68
N ILE A 76 6.65 -22.10 1.81
CA ILE A 76 7.03 -22.72 3.09
C ILE A 76 6.41 -24.12 3.18
N VAL A 77 7.21 -25.11 3.56
CA VAL A 77 6.84 -26.51 3.65
C VAL A 77 7.17 -27.02 5.05
N GLN A 78 6.16 -27.51 5.76
CA GLN A 78 6.36 -28.28 6.99
C GLN A 78 6.64 -29.74 6.63
N VAL A 79 7.86 -30.20 6.88
CA VAL A 79 8.35 -31.49 6.37
C VAL A 79 7.83 -32.66 7.20
N THR A 80 7.70 -32.51 8.52
CA THR A 80 7.34 -33.61 9.44
C THR A 80 5.84 -33.89 9.54
N GLY A 81 5.02 -33.25 8.71
CA GLY A 81 3.59 -33.57 8.61
C GLY A 81 2.68 -32.76 9.53
N LYS A 82 1.36 -32.93 9.37
CA LYS A 82 0.32 -32.34 10.25
C LYS A 82 0.05 -33.27 11.43
N PHE A 83 -0.62 -32.78 12.50
CA PHE A 83 -1.03 -33.53 13.69
C PHE A 83 -1.54 -34.97 13.46
N ASP A 84 -2.23 -35.26 12.35
CA ASP A 84 -2.79 -36.61 12.05
C ASP A 84 -1.88 -37.49 11.16
N ASP A 85 -0.85 -36.93 10.51
CA ASP A 85 0.12 -37.63 9.63
C ASP A 85 1.56 -37.22 9.97
N PHE A 86 1.85 -37.12 11.27
CA PHE A 86 3.15 -36.68 11.76
C PHE A 86 4.19 -37.82 11.60
N THR A 87 5.27 -37.53 10.88
CA THR A 87 6.44 -38.40 10.78
C THR A 87 7.69 -37.61 11.13
N SER A 88 8.44 -38.08 12.15
CA SER A 88 9.67 -37.41 12.58
C SER A 88 10.71 -37.27 11.45
N LEU A 89 11.46 -36.16 11.46
CA LEU A 89 12.49 -35.86 10.48
C LEU A 89 13.54 -36.98 10.33
N PRO A 90 14.03 -37.63 11.40
CA PRO A 90 14.96 -38.75 11.27
C PRO A 90 14.43 -39.95 10.48
N ILE A 91 13.14 -40.27 10.63
CA ILE A 91 12.50 -41.35 9.90
C ILE A 91 12.37 -40.99 8.42
N LEU A 92 11.94 -39.76 8.12
CA LEU A 92 11.85 -39.25 6.75
C LEU A 92 13.23 -39.22 6.07
N ALA A 93 14.24 -38.69 6.75
CA ALA A 93 15.61 -38.67 6.23
C ALA A 93 16.13 -40.07 5.92
N LYS A 94 15.92 -41.06 6.81
CA LYS A 94 16.32 -42.45 6.58
C LYS A 94 15.61 -43.06 5.37
N ARG A 95 14.30 -42.81 5.20
CA ARG A 95 13.51 -43.28 4.05
C ARG A 95 14.04 -42.73 2.72
N HIS A 96 14.56 -41.51 2.74
CA HIS A 96 15.12 -40.80 1.58
C HIS A 96 16.65 -40.89 1.48
N ARG A 97 17.28 -41.83 2.22
CA ARG A 97 18.73 -42.10 2.22
C ARG A 97 19.57 -40.86 2.54
N ILE A 98 19.10 -40.04 3.47
CA ILE A 98 19.80 -38.87 4.01
C ILE A 98 20.36 -39.27 5.38
N ASN A 99 21.67 -39.14 5.54
CA ASN A 99 22.33 -39.39 6.82
C ASN A 99 22.24 -38.14 7.69
N LEU A 100 21.61 -38.28 8.85
CA LEU A 100 21.52 -37.23 9.85
C LEU A 100 22.46 -37.53 11.03
N ASN A 101 23.24 -36.54 11.42
CA ASN A 101 23.93 -36.53 12.69
C ASN A 101 23.16 -35.62 13.66
N PRO A 102 22.55 -36.14 14.74
CA PRO A 102 21.77 -35.34 15.69
C PRO A 102 22.57 -34.23 16.40
N LYS A 103 23.90 -34.30 16.35
CA LYS A 103 24.79 -33.26 16.91
C LYS A 103 25.06 -32.11 15.94
N ASN A 104 24.61 -32.22 14.69
CA ASN A 104 24.89 -31.27 13.64
C ASN A 104 23.59 -30.68 13.05
N PRO A 105 23.17 -29.48 13.48
CA PRO A 105 21.93 -28.86 13.02
C PRO A 105 21.93 -28.54 11.51
N PHE A 106 23.11 -28.48 10.87
CA PHE A 106 23.22 -28.32 9.42
C PHE A 106 22.80 -29.57 8.64
N ASP A 107 22.86 -30.77 9.24
CA ASP A 107 22.42 -31.99 8.56
C ASP A 107 20.89 -32.05 8.56
N GLU A 108 20.24 -31.63 9.65
CA GLU A 108 18.79 -31.48 9.74
C GLU A 108 18.28 -30.40 8.77
N ALA A 109 18.91 -29.22 8.77
CA ALA A 109 18.62 -28.19 7.79
C ALA A 109 18.85 -28.67 6.34
N TYR A 110 19.85 -29.52 6.06
CA TYR A 110 20.04 -30.11 4.74
C TYR A 110 18.88 -31.06 4.37
N ALA A 111 18.42 -31.91 5.29
CA ALA A 111 17.27 -32.78 5.06
C ALA A 111 16.00 -31.97 4.79
N LEU A 112 15.75 -30.91 5.59
CA LEU A 112 14.62 -30.00 5.40
C LEU A 112 14.68 -29.28 4.04
N ALA A 113 15.87 -28.98 3.52
CA ALA A 113 16.02 -28.40 2.20
C ALA A 113 15.69 -29.41 1.08
N ARG A 114 16.09 -30.67 1.24
CA ARG A 114 16.01 -31.71 0.20
C ARG A 114 14.64 -32.37 0.09
N LEU A 115 14.02 -32.69 1.22
CA LEU A 115 12.75 -33.43 1.28
C LEU A 115 11.60 -32.76 0.48
N PRO A 116 11.44 -31.42 0.48
CA PRO A 116 10.45 -30.74 -0.36
C PRO A 116 10.61 -31.00 -1.87
N PHE A 117 11.84 -31.13 -2.39
CA PHE A 117 12.05 -31.48 -3.80
C PHE A 117 11.60 -32.89 -4.15
N GLU A 118 11.58 -33.79 -3.17
CA GLU A 118 11.13 -35.17 -3.31
C GLU A 118 9.63 -35.30 -3.01
N GLY A 119 8.91 -34.17 -2.87
CA GLY A 119 7.47 -34.12 -2.63
C GLY A 119 7.07 -34.51 -1.20
N VAL A 120 7.96 -34.35 -0.23
CA VAL A 120 7.71 -34.69 1.17
C VAL A 120 7.36 -33.44 1.96
N GLY A 121 6.24 -33.49 2.67
CA GLY A 121 5.77 -32.44 3.57
C GLY A 121 4.49 -31.77 3.10
N TYR A 122 4.08 -30.75 3.83
CA TYR A 122 2.86 -29.98 3.57
C TYR A 122 3.20 -28.51 3.34
N LYS A 123 2.77 -27.99 2.21
CA LYS A 123 2.81 -26.56 1.89
C LYS A 123 1.86 -25.80 2.82
N LEU A 124 2.34 -24.70 3.38
CA LEU A 124 1.54 -23.83 4.23
C LEU A 124 0.68 -22.88 3.37
N LYS A 125 -0.64 -22.98 3.51
CA LYS A 125 -1.60 -22.04 2.92
C LYS A 125 -2.02 -21.03 3.98
N LEU A 126 -1.35 -19.87 3.95
CA LEU A 126 -1.52 -18.77 4.93
C LEU A 126 -2.52 -17.70 4.45
N TYR A 127 -2.86 -17.72 3.17
CA TYR A 127 -3.75 -16.76 2.52
C TYR A 127 -4.91 -17.51 1.88
N GLU A 128 -6.09 -16.89 1.86
CA GLU A 128 -7.19 -17.32 1.01
C GLU A 128 -6.84 -17.04 -0.45
N ASP A 129 -7.53 -17.72 -1.38
CA ASP A 129 -7.47 -17.39 -2.81
C ASP A 129 -8.33 -16.16 -3.15
N GLU A 130 -8.29 -15.18 -2.24
CA GLU A 130 -9.03 -13.92 -2.31
C GLU A 130 -8.08 -12.76 -2.04
N THR A 131 -8.31 -11.66 -2.75
CA THR A 131 -7.53 -10.43 -2.61
C THR A 131 -8.43 -9.28 -2.18
N GLU A 132 -8.04 -8.60 -1.11
CA GLU A 132 -8.69 -7.38 -0.67
C GLU A 132 -8.01 -6.17 -1.32
N ILE A 133 -8.79 -5.33 -2.02
CA ILE A 133 -8.35 -4.03 -2.52
C ILE A 133 -9.02 -2.93 -1.71
N LEU A 134 -8.22 -2.24 -0.91
CA LEU A 134 -8.68 -1.13 -0.08
C LEU A 134 -8.33 0.20 -0.73
N VAL A 135 -9.35 0.99 -1.06
CA VAL A 135 -9.23 2.38 -1.53
C VAL A 135 -9.64 3.31 -0.38
N SER A 136 -8.71 4.14 0.08
CA SER A 136 -8.90 5.04 1.23
C SER A 136 -8.15 6.36 1.05
N SER A 137 -8.38 7.32 1.95
CA SER A 137 -7.60 8.55 1.96
C SER A 137 -6.13 8.30 2.34
N GLY A 138 -5.20 8.97 1.66
CA GLY A 138 -3.76 8.79 1.92
C GLY A 138 -3.27 9.46 3.20
N ARG A 139 -4.03 10.42 3.76
CA ARG A 139 -3.71 11.16 4.98
C ARG A 139 -4.92 11.20 5.91
N SER A 140 -4.69 10.98 7.20
CA SER A 140 -5.69 11.28 8.22
C SER A 140 -5.81 12.79 8.39
N LEU A 141 -7.03 13.30 8.35
CA LEU A 141 -7.31 14.71 8.61
C LEU A 141 -7.26 14.94 10.13
N GLY A 142 -6.36 15.83 10.59
CA GLY A 142 -6.23 16.22 12.00
C GLY A 142 -7.40 17.09 12.51
N ARG A 143 -7.29 17.68 13.70
CA ARG A 143 -8.33 18.58 14.23
C ARG A 143 -8.19 20.01 13.67
N GLY A 144 -9.04 20.40 12.72
CA GLY A 144 -9.49 21.79 12.49
C GLY A 144 -8.72 22.64 11.47
N GLY A 145 -9.47 23.28 10.55
CA GLY A 145 -9.02 24.37 9.67
C GLY A 145 -10.10 24.82 8.67
N TYR A 146 -10.14 26.12 8.33
CA TYR A 146 -11.15 26.71 7.42
C TYR A 146 -11.16 26.09 6.00
N SER A 147 -10.09 25.41 5.58
CA SER A 147 -9.97 24.74 4.27
C SER A 147 -10.23 23.22 4.32
N GLN A 148 -10.48 22.66 5.51
CA GLN A 148 -10.47 21.22 5.72
C GLN A 148 -11.66 20.50 5.08
N GLY A 149 -12.88 21.07 5.18
CA GLY A 149 -14.08 20.48 4.57
C GLY A 149 -14.03 20.46 3.04
N ARG A 150 -13.46 21.49 2.41
CA ARG A 150 -13.25 21.51 0.94
C ARG A 150 -12.28 20.41 0.49
N TYR A 151 -11.17 20.25 1.21
CA TYR A 151 -10.19 19.20 0.90
C TYR A 151 -10.79 17.80 1.10
N GLN A 152 -11.58 17.61 2.16
CA GLN A 152 -12.25 16.33 2.44
C GLN A 152 -13.25 15.95 1.35
N ARG A 153 -14.10 16.89 0.91
CA ARG A 153 -15.04 16.66 -0.20
C ARG A 153 -14.32 16.33 -1.51
N ARG A 154 -13.26 17.07 -1.85
CA ARG A 154 -12.42 16.78 -3.01
C ARG A 154 -11.82 15.37 -2.95
N THR A 155 -11.34 14.97 -1.77
CA THR A 155 -10.76 13.64 -1.55
C THR A 155 -11.82 12.55 -1.70
N PHE A 156 -13.01 12.73 -1.14
CA PHE A 156 -14.10 11.75 -1.26
C PHE A 156 -14.60 11.59 -2.70
N ALA A 157 -14.67 12.69 -3.47
CA ALA A 157 -14.99 12.63 -4.89
C ALA A 157 -13.93 11.85 -5.68
N LEU A 158 -12.65 12.07 -5.37
CA LEU A 158 -11.54 11.36 -6.00
C LEU A 158 -11.53 9.87 -5.64
N ILE A 159 -11.83 9.50 -4.39
CA ILE A 159 -11.99 8.09 -3.97
C ILE A 159 -13.15 7.46 -4.73
N LYS A 160 -14.29 8.15 -4.85
CA LYS A 160 -15.42 7.66 -5.63
C LYS A 160 -15.07 7.39 -7.10
N TYR A 161 -14.35 8.32 -7.74
CA TYR A 161 -13.85 8.13 -9.09
C TYR A 161 -12.95 6.89 -9.19
N ARG A 162 -11.96 6.77 -8.30
CA ARG A 162 -10.99 5.67 -8.34
C ARG A 162 -11.61 4.31 -8.05
N VAL A 163 -12.60 4.26 -7.17
CA VAL A 163 -13.39 3.04 -6.90
C VAL A 163 -14.15 2.59 -8.15
N ARG A 164 -14.84 3.51 -8.85
CA ARG A 164 -15.56 3.18 -10.09
C ARG A 164 -14.62 2.75 -11.23
N GLU A 165 -13.42 3.32 -11.28
CA GLU A 165 -12.40 2.94 -12.24
C GLU A 165 -11.91 1.51 -12.01
N ILE A 166 -11.59 1.17 -10.76
CA ILE A 166 -11.17 -0.19 -10.34
C ILE A 166 -12.29 -1.21 -10.59
N GLU A 167 -13.54 -0.86 -10.27
CA GLU A 167 -14.72 -1.70 -10.54
C GLU A 167 -14.79 -2.06 -12.03
N LYS A 168 -14.62 -1.06 -12.91
CA LYS A 168 -14.62 -1.27 -14.37
C LYS A 168 -13.44 -2.12 -14.84
N GLU A 169 -12.25 -1.88 -14.31
CA GLU A 169 -11.03 -2.64 -14.64
C GLU A 169 -11.20 -4.12 -14.29
N LEU A 170 -11.66 -4.43 -13.08
CA LEU A 170 -11.91 -5.79 -12.62
C LEU A 170 -13.01 -6.49 -13.43
N SER A 171 -14.12 -5.80 -13.73
CA SER A 171 -15.20 -6.36 -14.53
C SER A 171 -14.78 -6.63 -15.98
N ASN A 172 -13.99 -5.74 -16.59
CA ASN A 172 -13.50 -5.92 -17.95
C ASN A 172 -12.57 -7.13 -18.08
N GLU A 173 -11.78 -7.41 -17.05
CA GLU A 173 -10.90 -8.58 -16.99
C GLU A 173 -11.62 -9.85 -16.51
N GLY A 174 -12.93 -9.78 -16.23
CA GLY A 174 -13.76 -10.94 -15.89
C GLY A 174 -13.58 -11.45 -14.45
N PHE A 175 -13.09 -10.61 -13.53
CA PHE A 175 -12.99 -10.98 -12.12
C PHE A 175 -14.34 -10.88 -11.42
N ASN A 176 -14.65 -11.87 -10.59
CA ASN A 176 -15.75 -11.80 -9.62
C ASN A 176 -15.27 -11.07 -8.36
N PHE A 177 -16.05 -10.11 -7.88
CA PHE A 177 -15.73 -9.37 -6.66
C PHE A 177 -16.98 -8.84 -5.97
N ASP A 178 -16.88 -8.68 -4.65
CA ASP A 178 -17.81 -7.89 -3.86
C ASP A 178 -17.22 -6.52 -3.57
N ILE A 179 -18.07 -5.50 -3.52
CA ILE A 179 -17.67 -4.12 -3.24
C ILE A 179 -18.45 -3.58 -2.04
N GLU A 180 -17.72 -3.10 -1.04
CA GLU A 180 -18.24 -2.37 0.11
C GLU A 180 -17.76 -0.92 0.06
N VAL A 181 -18.70 0.03 -0.08
CA VAL A 181 -18.40 1.47 -0.07
C VAL A 181 -19.00 2.15 1.15
N VAL A 182 -18.28 3.12 1.71
CA VAL A 182 -18.78 3.98 2.78
C VAL A 182 -19.05 5.37 2.22
N GLU A 183 -20.31 5.63 1.91
CA GLU A 183 -20.77 6.90 1.34
C GLU A 183 -20.72 8.05 2.34
N ARG A 184 -20.30 9.23 1.87
CA ARG A 184 -20.27 10.49 2.61
C ARG A 184 -20.69 11.63 1.69
N GLU A 185 -20.88 12.82 2.25
CA GLU A 185 -21.22 14.02 1.48
C GLU A 185 -20.19 14.27 0.36
N GLY A 186 -20.63 14.18 -0.90
CA GLY A 186 -19.80 14.46 -2.09
C GLY A 186 -18.93 13.30 -2.60
N GLY A 187 -18.97 12.10 -2.01
CA GLY A 187 -18.23 10.95 -2.54
C GLY A 187 -18.11 9.76 -1.59
N PHE A 188 -17.03 9.00 -1.70
CA PHE A 188 -16.76 7.84 -0.86
C PHE A 188 -15.63 8.12 0.13
N SER A 189 -15.79 7.73 1.39
CA SER A 189 -14.70 7.80 2.37
C SER A 189 -13.77 6.60 2.30
N LYS A 190 -14.30 5.44 1.90
CA LYS A 190 -13.60 4.16 1.77
C LYS A 190 -14.33 3.32 0.72
N GLY A 191 -13.58 2.58 -0.09
CA GLY A 191 -14.08 1.47 -0.91
C GLY A 191 -13.22 0.23 -0.64
N THR A 192 -13.85 -0.91 -0.44
CA THR A 192 -13.17 -2.19 -0.22
C THR A 192 -13.70 -3.18 -1.24
N PHE A 193 -12.81 -3.76 -2.04
CA PHE A 193 -13.16 -4.87 -2.93
C PHE A 193 -12.66 -6.17 -2.31
N ARG A 194 -13.49 -7.20 -2.33
CA ARG A 194 -13.08 -8.59 -2.12
C ARG A 194 -13.12 -9.29 -3.45
N VAL A 195 -11.95 -9.46 -4.06
CA VAL A 195 -11.81 -10.09 -5.36
C VAL A 195 -11.53 -11.58 -5.15
N TYR A 196 -12.34 -12.44 -5.76
CA TYR A 196 -12.21 -13.89 -5.69
C TYR A 196 -11.12 -14.40 -6.62
N SER A 197 -9.90 -13.89 -6.43
CA SER A 197 -8.71 -14.30 -7.17
C SER A 197 -7.44 -14.10 -6.35
N ASN A 198 -6.41 -14.88 -6.70
CA ASN A 198 -5.11 -14.81 -6.06
C ASN A 198 -4.43 -13.46 -6.36
N PHE A 199 -3.73 -12.93 -5.35
CA PHE A 199 -3.00 -11.66 -5.41
C PHE A 199 -2.09 -11.52 -6.65
N GLY A 200 -1.45 -12.61 -7.10
CA GLY A 200 -0.57 -12.58 -8.28
C GLY A 200 -1.27 -12.29 -9.60
N ASN A 201 -2.59 -12.53 -9.68
CA ASN A 201 -3.38 -12.34 -10.91
C ASN A 201 -4.06 -10.97 -10.96
N ILE A 202 -4.04 -10.20 -9.87
CA ILE A 202 -4.74 -8.92 -9.80
C ILE A 202 -3.95 -7.86 -10.57
N PRO A 203 -4.55 -7.20 -11.59
CA PRO A 203 -3.87 -6.18 -12.42
C PRO A 203 -3.55 -4.90 -11.63
N ILE A 204 -4.31 -4.64 -10.57
CA ILE A 204 -4.23 -3.42 -9.77
C ILE A 204 -3.04 -3.48 -8.82
N LYS A 205 -2.19 -2.44 -8.87
CA LYS A 205 -1.04 -2.30 -7.98
C LYS A 205 -1.36 -1.41 -6.77
N SER A 206 -0.72 -1.73 -5.65
CA SER A 206 -0.75 -0.86 -4.47
C SER A 206 -0.11 0.49 -4.77
N SER A 207 -0.73 1.58 -4.30
CA SER A 207 -0.27 2.95 -4.52
C SER A 207 -0.49 3.83 -3.29
N ARG A 208 0.41 4.80 -3.09
CA ARG A 208 0.32 5.80 -2.01
C ARG A 208 0.41 7.20 -2.62
N GLY A 209 -0.60 8.02 -2.37
CA GLY A 209 -0.67 9.42 -2.77
C GLY A 209 -1.74 10.15 -1.97
N ASP A 210 -2.49 11.05 -2.61
CA ASP A 210 -3.70 11.67 -2.01
C ASP A 210 -4.76 10.60 -1.67
N ILE A 211 -4.78 9.52 -2.45
CA ILE A 211 -5.52 8.28 -2.20
C ILE A 211 -4.51 7.16 -1.96
N ARG A 212 -4.83 6.29 -1.01
CA ARG A 212 -4.12 5.04 -0.75
C ARG A 212 -4.93 3.89 -1.34
N ILE A 213 -4.27 3.12 -2.20
CA ILE A 213 -4.75 1.84 -2.71
C ILE A 213 -3.86 0.77 -2.09
N ASP A 214 -4.44 -0.10 -1.29
CA ASP A 214 -3.73 -1.20 -0.62
C ASP A 214 -4.32 -2.51 -1.14
N VAL A 215 -3.52 -3.25 -1.92
CA VAL A 215 -3.90 -4.55 -2.49
C VAL A 215 -3.19 -5.60 -1.65
N ARG A 216 -3.95 -6.48 -1.00
CA ARG A 216 -3.38 -7.49 -0.10
C ARG A 216 -4.14 -8.81 -0.19
N PRO A 217 -3.44 -9.95 -0.18
CA PRO A 217 -4.12 -11.24 -0.05
C PRO A 217 -4.84 -11.32 1.29
N LEU A 218 -6.04 -11.90 1.30
CA LEU A 218 -6.82 -12.07 2.51
C LEU A 218 -6.15 -13.15 3.38
N LYS A 219 -5.93 -12.83 4.66
CA LYS A 219 -5.26 -13.74 5.59
C LYS A 219 -6.25 -14.78 6.11
N LYS A 220 -5.85 -16.05 6.12
CA LYS A 220 -6.61 -17.09 6.81
C LYS A 220 -6.57 -16.88 8.32
N SER A 221 -7.60 -17.34 9.03
CA SER A 221 -7.67 -17.33 10.51
C SER A 221 -6.83 -18.44 11.15
N SER A 222 -6.54 -19.54 10.43
CA SER A 222 -5.62 -20.62 10.80
C SER A 222 -4.69 -20.97 9.62
N ILE A 223 -3.59 -21.68 9.91
CA ILE A 223 -2.68 -22.19 8.87
C ILE A 223 -3.30 -23.48 8.30
N GLU A 224 -3.55 -23.51 7.00
CA GLU A 224 -3.94 -24.74 6.29
C GLU A 224 -2.72 -25.45 5.72
N TYR A 225 -2.80 -26.78 5.65
CA TYR A 225 -1.72 -27.65 5.21
C TYR A 225 -2.16 -28.38 3.94
N GLU A 226 -1.54 -28.05 2.82
CA GLU A 226 -1.76 -28.69 1.53
C GLU A 226 -0.62 -29.68 1.30
N GLN A 227 -0.93 -30.96 1.06
CA GLN A 227 0.11 -31.95 0.84
C GLN A 227 0.94 -31.55 -0.39
N LEU A 228 2.27 -31.60 -0.29
CA LEU A 228 3.08 -31.49 -1.50
C LEU A 228 2.72 -32.65 -2.39
N GLU A 229 2.05 -32.36 -3.49
CA GLU A 229 1.98 -33.32 -4.58
C GLU A 229 3.43 -33.67 -4.89
N LYS A 230 3.75 -34.97 -4.80
CA LYS A 230 4.92 -35.45 -5.52
C LYS A 230 4.76 -34.88 -6.92
N LYS A 231 5.76 -34.17 -7.43
CA LYS A 231 6.05 -34.28 -8.87
C LYS A 231 6.39 -35.75 -9.04
N VAL A 232 5.36 -36.56 -9.10
CA VAL A 232 5.45 -37.94 -9.41
C VAL A 232 6.05 -37.90 -10.80
N GLU A 233 7.33 -38.26 -10.92
CA GLU A 233 7.82 -38.89 -12.14
C GLU A 233 6.76 -39.92 -12.50
N GLY A 234 5.94 -39.60 -13.52
CA GLY A 234 4.57 -40.06 -13.62
C GLY A 234 4.37 -41.51 -13.20
N SER A 235 3.82 -41.72 -12.00
CA SER A 235 3.23 -43.00 -11.64
C SER A 235 1.86 -43.02 -12.32
N ASN A 236 1.83 -43.23 -13.64
CA ASN A 236 0.71 -43.65 -14.50
C ASN A 236 -0.73 -43.20 -14.15
N ILE A 237 -0.97 -42.12 -13.39
CA ILE A 237 -2.32 -41.60 -13.12
C ILE A 237 -2.93 -41.08 -14.43
N LYS A 238 -2.09 -40.56 -15.33
CA LYS A 238 -2.48 -40.21 -16.71
C LYS A 238 -2.99 -41.40 -17.53
N ASP A 239 -2.60 -42.62 -17.17
CA ASP A 239 -2.97 -43.84 -17.88
C ASP A 239 -4.14 -44.59 -17.22
N LYS A 240 -4.66 -44.08 -16.09
CA LYS A 240 -5.77 -44.68 -15.34
C LYS A 240 -7.07 -43.94 -15.61
N TYR A 241 -7.95 -44.58 -16.35
CA TYR A 241 -9.32 -44.11 -16.56
C TYR A 241 -10.26 -44.62 -15.47
N VAL A 242 -11.21 -43.78 -15.06
CA VAL A 242 -12.20 -44.09 -14.00
C VAL A 242 -13.63 -43.79 -14.45
N ILE A 243 -14.60 -44.42 -13.78
CA ILE A 243 -16.04 -44.18 -13.91
C ILE A 243 -16.48 -43.42 -12.66
N VAL A 244 -17.21 -42.33 -12.85
CA VAL A 244 -17.59 -41.43 -11.76
C VAL A 244 -19.10 -41.30 -11.69
N GLY A 245 -19.68 -41.49 -10.51
CA GLY A 245 -21.08 -41.13 -10.24
C GLY A 245 -21.13 -39.92 -9.33
N VAL A 246 -22.07 -39.04 -9.60
CA VAL A 246 -22.22 -37.77 -8.87
C VAL A 246 -23.69 -37.57 -8.54
N ASP A 247 -23.99 -37.36 -7.26
CA ASP A 247 -25.31 -36.91 -6.80
C ASP A 247 -25.23 -35.41 -6.44
N PRO A 248 -25.81 -34.51 -7.25
CA PRO A 248 -25.70 -33.07 -7.07
C PRO A 248 -26.68 -32.53 -6.01
N GLY A 249 -26.23 -31.59 -5.18
CA GLY A 249 -27.08 -30.94 -4.18
C GLY A 249 -26.29 -29.99 -3.28
N THR A 250 -26.90 -29.56 -2.17
CA THR A 250 -26.18 -28.83 -1.10
C THR A 250 -25.08 -29.69 -0.47
N THR A 251 -25.33 -31.00 -0.43
CA THR A 251 -24.32 -32.03 -0.22
C THR A 251 -24.14 -32.76 -1.54
N VAL A 252 -22.92 -32.82 -2.05
CA VAL A 252 -22.61 -33.55 -3.27
C VAL A 252 -22.07 -34.92 -2.89
N GLY A 253 -22.72 -35.97 -3.37
CA GLY A 253 -22.19 -37.33 -3.33
C GLY A 253 -21.27 -37.56 -4.54
N LEU A 254 -20.13 -38.20 -4.32
CA LEU A 254 -19.19 -38.59 -5.36
C LEU A 254 -18.76 -40.03 -5.13
N SER A 255 -18.82 -40.85 -6.17
CA SER A 255 -18.23 -42.19 -6.16
C SER A 255 -17.36 -42.41 -7.38
N VAL A 256 -16.24 -43.09 -7.20
CA VAL A 256 -15.26 -43.36 -8.25
C VAL A 256 -14.97 -44.85 -8.32
N LEU A 257 -15.03 -45.43 -9.53
CA LEU A 257 -14.71 -46.81 -9.82
C LEU A 257 -13.61 -46.91 -10.87
N ASP A 258 -12.83 -47.99 -10.82
CA ASP A 258 -11.97 -48.37 -11.94
C ASP A 258 -12.79 -49.02 -13.09
N LEU A 259 -12.11 -49.40 -14.17
CA LEU A 259 -12.76 -50.03 -15.33
C LEU A 259 -13.07 -51.52 -15.11
N GLU A 260 -12.58 -52.09 -14.01
CA GLU A 260 -12.87 -53.44 -13.54
C GLU A 260 -14.14 -53.49 -12.69
N GLY A 261 -14.60 -52.33 -12.19
CA GLY A 261 -15.79 -52.18 -11.37
C GLY A 261 -15.50 -52.18 -9.87
N ASN A 262 -14.22 -52.07 -9.46
CA ASN A 262 -13.86 -51.90 -8.07
C ASN A 262 -14.10 -50.45 -7.65
N VAL A 263 -14.68 -50.28 -6.46
CA VAL A 263 -14.93 -48.95 -5.90
C VAL A 263 -13.64 -48.40 -5.30
N LEU A 264 -13.16 -47.30 -5.85
CA LEU A 264 -11.96 -46.58 -5.40
C LEU A 264 -12.29 -45.55 -4.32
N ALA A 265 -13.46 -44.92 -4.41
CA ALA A 265 -13.92 -43.91 -3.46
C ALA A 265 -15.44 -43.82 -3.38
N ILE A 266 -15.94 -43.52 -2.18
CA ILE A 266 -17.32 -43.11 -1.89
C ILE A 266 -17.19 -41.95 -0.90
N ILE A 267 -17.62 -40.76 -1.29
CA ILE A 267 -17.53 -39.57 -0.45
C ILE A 267 -18.78 -38.71 -0.58
N SER A 268 -19.08 -37.95 0.47
CA SER A 268 -20.05 -36.87 0.42
C SER A 268 -19.53 -35.64 1.14
N LYS A 269 -19.75 -34.46 0.55
CA LYS A 269 -19.28 -33.20 1.15
C LYS A 269 -20.31 -32.08 0.94
N ARG A 270 -20.56 -31.30 1.99
CA ARG A 270 -21.36 -30.07 1.89
C ARG A 270 -20.58 -28.98 1.19
N ASN A 271 -21.27 -28.18 0.36
CA ASN A 271 -20.67 -27.09 -0.43
C ASN A 271 -19.47 -27.56 -1.28
N PHE A 272 -19.57 -28.75 -1.87
CA PHE A 272 -18.50 -29.30 -2.69
C PHE A 272 -18.46 -28.56 -4.04
N SER A 273 -17.46 -27.69 -4.24
CA SER A 273 -17.41 -26.88 -5.46
C SER A 273 -17.04 -27.73 -6.68
N MET A 274 -17.38 -27.23 -7.87
CA MET A 274 -17.07 -27.90 -9.14
C MET A 274 -15.56 -28.13 -9.32
N SER A 275 -14.72 -27.18 -8.87
CA SER A 275 -13.26 -27.30 -8.93
C SER A 275 -12.76 -28.37 -7.96
N ASP A 276 -13.26 -28.37 -6.72
CA ASP A 276 -12.87 -29.34 -5.72
C ASP A 276 -13.26 -30.76 -6.14
N VAL A 277 -14.45 -30.94 -6.75
CA VAL A 277 -14.87 -32.24 -7.29
C VAL A 277 -13.93 -32.71 -8.39
N LYS A 278 -13.49 -31.80 -9.28
CA LYS A 278 -12.52 -32.14 -10.34
C LYS A 278 -11.18 -32.57 -9.75
N GLU A 279 -10.67 -31.85 -8.76
CA GLU A 279 -9.42 -32.19 -8.08
C GLU A 279 -9.53 -33.51 -7.34
N GLU A 280 -10.64 -33.75 -6.67
CA GLU A 280 -10.87 -35.01 -5.95
C GLU A 280 -10.90 -36.21 -6.90
N ILE A 281 -11.60 -36.10 -8.05
CA ILE A 281 -11.61 -37.17 -9.07
C ILE A 281 -10.20 -37.48 -9.57
N ARG A 282 -9.38 -36.44 -9.83
CA ARG A 282 -8.02 -36.59 -10.37
C ARG A 282 -7.07 -37.39 -9.47
N LYS A 283 -7.34 -37.47 -8.16
CA LYS A 283 -6.56 -38.30 -7.23
C LYS A 283 -6.65 -39.79 -7.57
N TYR A 284 -7.78 -40.22 -8.14
CA TYR A 284 -8.07 -41.62 -8.45
C TYR A 284 -7.80 -41.97 -9.92
N GLY A 285 -7.96 -41.01 -10.83
CA GLY A 285 -7.67 -41.17 -12.25
C GLY A 285 -8.34 -40.11 -13.14
N TYR A 286 -8.26 -40.31 -14.45
CA TYR A 286 -8.94 -39.47 -15.43
C TYR A 286 -10.36 -39.99 -15.67
N PRO A 287 -11.43 -39.19 -15.50
CA PRO A 287 -12.79 -39.67 -15.69
C PRO A 287 -13.06 -39.98 -17.17
N LEU A 288 -13.38 -41.24 -17.47
CA LEU A 288 -13.82 -41.68 -18.80
C LEU A 288 -15.33 -41.54 -18.95
N ILE A 289 -16.07 -41.89 -17.89
CA ILE A 289 -17.53 -41.95 -17.90
C ILE A 289 -18.08 -41.25 -16.65
N PHE A 290 -19.07 -40.37 -16.82
CA PHE A 290 -19.90 -39.87 -15.72
C PHE A 290 -21.26 -40.55 -15.76
N GLY A 291 -21.69 -41.14 -14.65
CA GLY A 291 -23.02 -41.73 -14.47
C GLY A 291 -23.98 -40.77 -13.80
N SER A 292 -25.20 -40.66 -14.34
CA SER A 292 -26.36 -40.05 -13.68
C SER A 292 -27.29 -41.13 -13.14
N ASP A 293 -27.93 -40.90 -12.00
CA ASP A 293 -28.98 -41.75 -11.45
C ASP A 293 -30.38 -41.37 -11.94
N VAL A 294 -30.53 -40.16 -12.51
CA VAL A 294 -31.79 -39.61 -13.01
C VAL A 294 -31.76 -39.33 -14.52
N ASN A 295 -32.94 -39.34 -15.14
CA ASN A 295 -33.18 -38.91 -16.51
C ASN A 295 -34.29 -37.82 -16.54
N PRO A 296 -34.03 -36.61 -17.06
CA PRO A 296 -32.77 -36.12 -17.64
C PRO A 296 -31.65 -35.94 -16.59
N PRO A 297 -30.36 -35.98 -16.98
CA PRO A 297 -29.26 -35.73 -16.07
C PRO A 297 -29.29 -34.29 -15.57
N SER A 298 -28.70 -34.03 -14.41
CA SER A 298 -28.58 -32.65 -13.93
C SER A 298 -27.56 -31.86 -14.75
N GLY A 299 -27.79 -30.55 -14.88
CA GLY A 299 -26.82 -29.64 -15.51
C GLY A 299 -25.45 -29.58 -14.80
N TYR A 300 -25.36 -30.05 -13.55
CA TYR A 300 -24.09 -30.17 -12.83
C TYR A 300 -23.24 -31.31 -13.42
N ILE A 301 -23.84 -32.48 -13.62
CA ILE A 301 -23.17 -33.67 -14.18
C ILE A 301 -22.81 -33.42 -15.65
N GLU A 302 -23.70 -32.79 -16.42
CA GLU A 302 -23.42 -32.42 -17.82
C GLU A 302 -22.18 -31.51 -17.95
N LYS A 303 -22.07 -30.50 -17.08
CA LYS A 303 -20.90 -29.61 -17.03
C LYS A 303 -19.63 -30.35 -16.63
N LEU A 304 -19.70 -31.28 -15.68
CA LEU A 304 -18.56 -32.12 -15.30
C LEU A 304 -18.08 -32.99 -16.47
N SER A 305 -19.01 -33.71 -17.11
CA SER A 305 -18.69 -34.59 -18.23
C SER A 305 -18.07 -33.82 -19.40
N THR A 306 -18.63 -32.65 -19.72
CA THR A 306 -18.11 -31.77 -20.78
C THR A 306 -16.72 -31.26 -20.44
N SER A 307 -16.49 -30.83 -19.19
CA SER A 307 -15.20 -30.28 -18.77
C SER A 307 -14.06 -31.29 -18.85
N PHE A 308 -14.33 -32.58 -18.74
CA PHE A 308 -13.32 -33.63 -18.83
C PHE A 308 -13.25 -34.31 -20.20
N GLY A 309 -14.16 -33.99 -21.13
CA GLY A 309 -14.30 -34.72 -22.40
C GLY A 309 -14.67 -36.19 -22.16
N SER A 310 -15.52 -36.43 -21.15
CA SER A 310 -15.96 -37.76 -20.73
C SER A 310 -17.31 -38.11 -21.34
N ILE A 311 -17.61 -39.41 -21.40
CA ILE A 311 -18.90 -39.94 -21.85
C ILE A 311 -19.92 -39.76 -20.72
N LEU A 312 -21.06 -39.14 -21.00
CA LEU A 312 -22.17 -39.05 -20.04
C LEU A 312 -23.09 -40.27 -20.22
N TYR A 313 -23.22 -41.08 -19.17
CA TYR A 313 -24.20 -42.16 -19.09
C TYR A 313 -25.47 -41.65 -18.40
N VAL A 314 -26.60 -41.81 -19.09
CA VAL A 314 -27.94 -41.50 -18.58
C VAL A 314 -28.78 -42.78 -18.66
N PRO A 315 -29.43 -43.21 -17.58
CA PRO A 315 -30.29 -44.38 -17.60
C PRO A 315 -31.57 -44.08 -18.42
N SER A 316 -32.22 -45.11 -18.96
CA SER A 316 -33.46 -44.93 -19.74
C SER A 316 -34.59 -44.32 -18.90
N LEU A 317 -34.66 -44.70 -17.63
CA LEU A 317 -35.55 -44.16 -16.59
C LEU A 317 -34.73 -43.88 -15.33
N SER A 318 -35.15 -42.91 -14.53
CA SER A 318 -34.51 -42.63 -13.23
C SER A 318 -34.49 -43.88 -12.35
N ILE A 319 -33.34 -44.16 -11.75
CA ILE A 319 -33.09 -45.39 -10.99
C ILE A 319 -33.96 -45.40 -9.72
N PRO A 320 -34.87 -46.39 -9.55
CA PRO A 320 -35.70 -46.47 -8.36
C PRO A 320 -34.89 -46.68 -7.08
N VAL A 321 -35.35 -46.14 -5.95
CA VAL A 321 -34.66 -46.27 -4.64
C VAL A 321 -34.37 -47.73 -4.27
N LYS A 322 -35.29 -48.65 -4.57
CA LYS A 322 -35.09 -50.09 -4.34
C LYS A 322 -33.88 -50.63 -5.11
N GLU A 323 -33.73 -50.22 -6.36
CA GLU A 323 -32.61 -50.61 -7.21
C GLU A 323 -31.30 -49.94 -6.75
N LYS A 324 -31.33 -48.68 -6.32
CA LYS A 324 -30.15 -48.01 -5.74
C LYS A 324 -29.63 -48.77 -4.51
N ASN A 325 -30.53 -49.20 -3.63
CA ASN A 325 -30.19 -50.01 -2.45
C ASN A 325 -29.63 -51.40 -2.82
N GLU A 326 -30.13 -52.01 -3.89
CA GLU A 326 -29.64 -53.31 -4.36
C GLU A 326 -28.24 -53.20 -4.97
N LEU A 327 -28.00 -52.18 -5.80
CA LEU A 327 -26.69 -51.92 -6.41
C LEU A 327 -25.62 -51.58 -5.37
N SER A 328 -25.99 -50.87 -4.31
CA SER A 328 -25.05 -50.44 -3.25
C SER A 328 -24.92 -51.43 -2.09
N LYS A 329 -25.62 -52.57 -2.12
CA LYS A 329 -25.74 -53.50 -0.99
C LYS A 329 -24.39 -54.03 -0.49
N ASP A 330 -23.46 -54.27 -1.42
CA ASP A 330 -22.15 -54.85 -1.13
C ASP A 330 -21.09 -53.79 -0.77
N HIS A 331 -21.50 -52.53 -0.61
CA HIS A 331 -20.62 -51.39 -0.34
C HIS A 331 -21.11 -50.54 0.84
N GLU A 332 -20.17 -50.00 1.63
CA GLU A 332 -20.48 -49.22 2.84
C GLU A 332 -20.84 -47.75 2.52
N ALA A 333 -21.97 -47.51 1.85
CA ALA A 333 -22.50 -46.15 1.70
C ALA A 333 -23.15 -45.67 3.01
N THR A 334 -22.66 -44.55 3.57
CA THR A 334 -23.11 -44.08 4.90
C THR A 334 -24.39 -43.25 4.83
N ASN A 335 -24.68 -42.65 3.67
CA ASN A 335 -25.83 -41.77 3.49
C ASN A 335 -26.44 -41.89 2.09
N ALA A 336 -27.60 -41.24 1.92
CA ALA A 336 -28.36 -41.29 0.68
C ALA A 336 -27.60 -40.72 -0.53
N HIS A 337 -26.82 -39.66 -0.34
CA HIS A 337 -26.06 -39.03 -1.42
C HIS A 337 -24.92 -39.92 -1.93
N GLU A 338 -24.19 -40.56 -1.00
CA GLU A 338 -23.16 -41.55 -1.32
C GLU A 338 -23.73 -42.75 -2.05
N ARG A 339 -24.88 -43.25 -1.58
CA ARG A 339 -25.58 -44.36 -2.20
C ARG A 339 -26.03 -44.02 -3.61
N ASP A 340 -26.61 -42.83 -3.79
CA ASP A 340 -27.16 -42.42 -5.07
C ASP A 340 -26.02 -42.19 -6.08
N ALA A 341 -24.93 -41.55 -5.68
CA ALA A 341 -23.71 -41.41 -6.48
C ALA A 341 -23.08 -42.76 -6.84
N LEU A 342 -22.95 -43.69 -5.87
CA LEU A 342 -22.43 -45.04 -6.12
C LEU A 342 -23.33 -45.82 -7.09
N SER A 343 -24.64 -45.74 -6.92
CA SER A 343 -25.61 -46.42 -7.79
C SER A 343 -25.51 -45.93 -9.24
N ALA A 344 -25.33 -44.63 -9.45
CA ALA A 344 -25.13 -44.03 -10.77
C ALA A 344 -23.87 -44.59 -11.45
N ALA A 345 -22.77 -44.68 -10.70
CA ALA A 345 -21.48 -45.15 -11.19
C ALA A 345 -21.48 -46.66 -11.49
N LEU A 346 -22.08 -47.48 -10.62
CA LEU A 346 -22.25 -48.92 -10.83
C LEU A 346 -23.16 -49.22 -12.00
N LYS A 347 -24.26 -48.47 -12.15
CA LYS A 347 -25.17 -48.64 -13.29
C LYS A 347 -24.47 -48.31 -14.61
N ALA A 348 -23.66 -47.25 -14.64
CA ALA A 348 -22.81 -46.93 -15.78
C ALA A 348 -21.81 -48.05 -16.07
N TYR A 349 -21.12 -48.57 -15.06
CA TYR A 349 -20.21 -49.71 -15.22
C TYR A 349 -20.91 -50.93 -15.82
N LEU A 350 -22.07 -51.34 -15.29
CA LEU A 350 -22.82 -52.50 -15.79
C LEU A 350 -23.20 -52.35 -17.27
N HIS A 351 -23.55 -51.13 -17.69
CA HIS A 351 -23.86 -50.85 -19.10
C HIS A 351 -22.64 -51.01 -20.02
N TYR A 352 -21.44 -50.62 -19.57
CA TYR A 352 -20.23 -50.65 -20.39
C TYR A 352 -19.33 -51.88 -20.17
N LYS A 353 -19.62 -52.71 -19.15
CA LYS A 353 -18.83 -53.89 -18.76
C LYS A 353 -18.51 -54.82 -19.94
N ASN A 354 -19.52 -55.16 -20.74
CA ASN A 354 -19.32 -56.05 -21.88
C ASN A 354 -18.39 -55.44 -22.95
N LYS A 355 -18.46 -54.13 -23.17
CA LYS A 355 -17.55 -53.43 -24.09
C LYS A 355 -16.12 -53.42 -23.54
N PHE A 356 -15.94 -53.15 -22.24
CA PHE A 356 -14.61 -53.21 -21.62
C PHE A 356 -13.98 -54.60 -21.73
N ILE A 357 -14.76 -55.67 -21.48
CA ILE A 357 -14.30 -57.05 -21.62
C ILE A 357 -13.90 -57.35 -23.08
N GLN A 358 -14.72 -56.91 -24.05
CA GLN A 358 -14.45 -57.12 -25.47
C GLN A 358 -13.19 -56.38 -25.95
N ILE A 359 -12.94 -55.16 -25.45
CA ILE A 359 -11.72 -54.41 -25.79
C ILE A 359 -10.52 -55.09 -25.14
N ARG A 360 -10.62 -55.44 -23.84
CA ARG A 360 -9.56 -56.05 -23.06
C ARG A 360 -9.09 -57.39 -23.64
N SER A 361 -10.00 -58.22 -24.16
CA SER A 361 -9.65 -59.51 -24.77
C SER A 361 -8.83 -59.38 -26.06
N LYS A 362 -8.83 -58.19 -26.69
CA LYS A 362 -8.02 -57.89 -27.88
C LYS A 362 -6.65 -57.28 -27.54
N ILE A 363 -6.38 -56.97 -26.27
CA ILE A 363 -5.12 -56.35 -25.85
C ILE A 363 -4.03 -57.42 -25.74
N PRO A 364 -2.88 -57.27 -26.45
CA PRO A 364 -1.75 -58.17 -26.30
C PRO A 364 -1.20 -58.21 -24.87
N PRO A 365 -0.63 -59.34 -24.38
CA PRO A 365 -0.08 -59.44 -23.03
C PRO A 365 0.97 -58.36 -22.69
N GLU A 366 1.79 -57.98 -23.68
CA GLU A 366 2.80 -56.92 -23.59
C GLU A 366 2.22 -55.55 -23.20
N LEU A 367 0.98 -55.27 -23.60
CA LEU A 367 0.28 -54.00 -23.35
C LEU A 367 -0.72 -54.07 -22.20
N SER A 368 -0.79 -55.20 -21.49
CA SER A 368 -1.70 -55.42 -20.36
C SER A 368 -1.60 -54.33 -19.27
N PRO A 369 -0.40 -53.84 -18.88
CA PRO A 369 -0.27 -52.76 -17.89
C PRO A 369 -0.94 -51.43 -18.32
N PHE A 370 -1.12 -51.21 -19.62
CA PHE A 370 -1.74 -50.01 -20.21
C PHE A 370 -3.19 -50.25 -20.64
N SER A 371 -3.78 -51.36 -20.23
CA SER A 371 -5.14 -51.75 -20.59
C SER A 371 -6.19 -50.66 -20.28
N SER A 372 -6.06 -49.97 -19.15
CA SER A 372 -6.95 -48.85 -18.81
C SER A 372 -6.88 -47.74 -19.85
N ARG A 373 -5.67 -47.26 -20.18
CA ARG A 373 -5.43 -46.24 -21.22
C ARG A 373 -6.02 -46.63 -22.57
N ILE A 374 -5.73 -47.84 -23.03
CA ILE A 374 -6.23 -48.37 -24.31
C ILE A 374 -7.76 -48.38 -24.33
N ILE A 375 -8.40 -48.88 -23.27
CA ILE A 375 -9.86 -48.92 -23.18
C ILE A 375 -10.43 -47.49 -23.27
N GLY A 376 -9.83 -46.53 -22.60
CA GLY A 376 -10.30 -45.14 -22.63
C GLY A 376 -10.17 -44.48 -24.01
N GLU A 377 -9.03 -44.65 -24.70
CA GLU A 377 -8.86 -44.10 -26.06
C GLU A 377 -9.84 -44.73 -27.05
N VAL A 378 -10.06 -46.05 -26.97
CA VAL A 378 -11.03 -46.75 -27.84
C VAL A 378 -12.46 -46.29 -27.56
N MET A 379 -12.82 -46.11 -26.29
CA MET A 379 -14.13 -45.61 -25.89
C MET A 379 -14.39 -44.17 -26.37
N ARG A 380 -13.33 -43.37 -26.56
CA ARG A 380 -13.40 -42.02 -27.16
C ARG A 380 -13.46 -42.00 -28.68
N GLY A 381 -13.49 -43.17 -29.32
CA GLY A 381 -13.65 -43.30 -30.78
C GLY A 381 -12.36 -43.59 -31.54
N MET A 382 -11.22 -43.79 -30.86
CA MET A 382 -9.99 -44.21 -31.52
C MET A 382 -10.09 -45.68 -31.99
N PRO A 383 -9.69 -46.01 -33.22
CA PRO A 383 -9.58 -47.39 -33.67
C PRO A 383 -8.66 -48.21 -32.77
N THR A 384 -9.01 -49.47 -32.51
CA THR A 384 -8.27 -50.34 -31.58
C THR A 384 -6.80 -50.52 -31.96
N LYS A 385 -6.48 -50.52 -33.26
CA LYS A 385 -5.09 -50.63 -33.74
C LYS A 385 -4.27 -49.37 -33.43
N GLU A 386 -4.83 -48.20 -33.70
CA GLU A 386 -4.18 -46.91 -33.46
C GLU A 386 -3.91 -46.68 -31.96
N ALA A 387 -4.84 -47.13 -31.11
CA ALA A 387 -4.65 -47.09 -29.65
C ALA A 387 -3.48 -47.99 -29.18
N PHE A 388 -3.19 -49.09 -29.87
CA PHE A 388 -2.03 -49.94 -29.55
C PHE A 388 -0.73 -49.29 -30.03
N ASP A 389 -0.72 -48.76 -31.24
CA ASP A 389 0.48 -48.18 -31.85
C ASP A 389 0.97 -46.96 -31.05
N LYS A 390 0.04 -46.08 -30.62
CA LYS A 390 0.34 -44.93 -29.77
C LYS A 390 0.96 -45.31 -28.43
N VAL A 391 0.52 -46.41 -27.81
CA VAL A 391 1.10 -46.89 -26.55
C VAL A 391 2.48 -47.50 -26.79
N LYS A 392 2.68 -48.19 -27.92
CA LYS A 392 3.99 -48.75 -28.29
C LYS A 392 5.03 -47.67 -28.61
N GLU A 393 4.63 -46.61 -29.30
CA GLU A 393 5.49 -45.47 -29.61
C GLU A 393 5.99 -44.78 -28.32
N ASP A 394 5.07 -44.52 -27.38
CA ASP A 394 5.40 -44.00 -26.04
C ASP A 394 6.34 -44.93 -25.23
N MET A 395 6.31 -46.24 -25.49
CA MET A 395 7.22 -47.21 -24.86
C MET A 395 8.62 -47.18 -25.51
N MET A 396 8.70 -46.97 -26.83
CA MET A 396 9.97 -46.87 -27.55
C MET A 396 10.73 -45.58 -27.21
N GLU A 397 10.03 -44.45 -27.08
CA GLU A 397 10.64 -43.18 -26.65
C GLU A 397 11.23 -43.27 -25.23
N LYS A 398 10.65 -44.08 -24.34
CA LYS A 398 11.17 -44.32 -22.98
C LYS A 398 12.32 -45.31 -22.94
N GLU A 399 12.44 -46.23 -23.90
CA GLU A 399 13.57 -47.16 -23.99
C GLU A 399 14.85 -46.51 -24.52
N ASP A 400 14.74 -45.48 -25.36
CA ASP A 400 15.91 -44.76 -25.90
C ASP A 400 16.61 -43.88 -24.84
N GLU A 401 15.94 -43.50 -23.75
CA GLU A 401 16.59 -42.85 -22.60
C GLU A 401 17.41 -43.82 -21.73
N ILE A 402 17.15 -45.14 -21.80
CA ILE A 402 17.74 -46.15 -20.88
C ILE A 402 18.95 -46.87 -21.51
N LYS A 403 19.10 -46.86 -22.85
CA LYS A 403 20.13 -47.65 -23.57
C LYS A 403 21.54 -47.01 -23.66
N THR A 404 21.86 -45.99 -22.86
CA THR A 404 23.18 -45.30 -22.92
C THR A 404 24.28 -45.89 -22.02
N GLU A 405 24.21 -47.16 -21.60
CA GLU A 405 25.27 -47.77 -20.78
C GLU A 405 25.67 -49.17 -21.25
N GLN A 406 26.26 -49.27 -22.45
CA GLN A 406 27.29 -50.28 -22.75
C GLN A 406 28.29 -49.72 -23.78
N ARG A 407 29.37 -49.09 -23.31
CA ARG A 407 30.57 -48.78 -24.12
C ARG A 407 31.81 -49.40 -23.49
N ASN A 408 32.81 -49.67 -24.34
CA ASN A 408 33.99 -50.48 -24.06
C ASN A 408 34.87 -49.87 -22.94
N PRO A 409 35.32 -50.64 -21.91
CA PRO A 409 36.00 -50.09 -20.72
C PRO A 409 37.30 -49.30 -20.99
N GLU A 410 38.03 -49.62 -22.05
CA GLU A 410 39.36 -49.04 -22.31
C GLU A 410 39.29 -47.62 -22.91
N GLU A 411 38.29 -47.35 -23.75
CA GLU A 411 38.04 -46.01 -24.30
C GLU A 411 37.52 -45.06 -23.22
N ILE A 412 36.67 -45.57 -22.33
CA ILE A 412 36.11 -44.83 -21.19
C ILE A 412 37.21 -44.32 -20.26
N VAL A 413 38.23 -45.13 -19.96
CA VAL A 413 39.32 -44.71 -19.07
C VAL A 413 40.17 -43.60 -19.69
N GLN A 414 40.44 -43.67 -21.00
CA GLN A 414 41.21 -42.63 -21.71
C GLN A 414 40.42 -41.32 -21.84
N GLU A 415 39.12 -41.38 -22.10
CA GLU A 415 38.24 -40.21 -22.09
C GLU A 415 38.14 -39.62 -20.68
N GLN A 416 37.98 -40.44 -19.65
CA GLN A 416 37.91 -39.99 -18.26
C GLN A 416 39.21 -39.31 -17.81
N LEU A 417 40.38 -39.80 -18.22
CA LEU A 417 41.66 -39.15 -17.90
C LEU A 417 41.79 -37.76 -18.54
N LYS A 418 41.41 -37.60 -19.81
CA LYS A 418 41.36 -36.29 -20.48
C LYS A 418 40.36 -35.34 -19.82
N ILE A 419 39.21 -35.87 -19.41
CA ILE A 419 38.18 -35.11 -18.70
C ILE A 419 38.72 -34.64 -17.34
N ILE A 420 39.38 -35.51 -16.58
CA ILE A 420 40.00 -35.17 -15.28
C ILE A 420 41.07 -34.09 -15.44
N GLU A 421 41.90 -34.18 -16.48
CA GLU A 421 42.95 -33.21 -16.76
C GLU A 421 42.35 -31.82 -17.11
N ASN A 422 41.34 -31.80 -17.97
CA ASN A 422 40.60 -30.57 -18.31
C ASN A 422 39.90 -29.97 -17.07
N TYR A 423 39.34 -30.80 -16.18
CA TYR A 423 38.77 -30.32 -14.92
C TYR A 423 39.83 -29.75 -13.97
N LYS A 424 41.03 -30.32 -13.91
CA LYS A 424 42.15 -29.76 -13.12
C LYS A 424 42.60 -28.41 -13.67
N GLU A 425 42.68 -28.26 -14.99
CA GLU A 425 43.00 -26.98 -15.62
C GLU A 425 41.93 -25.92 -15.31
N LYS A 426 40.65 -26.25 -15.46
CA LYS A 426 39.54 -25.37 -15.09
C LYS A 426 39.57 -24.99 -13.61
N GLN A 427 39.89 -25.94 -12.72
CA GLN A 427 40.00 -25.68 -11.29
C GLN A 427 41.14 -24.70 -10.98
N ASN A 428 42.27 -24.82 -11.67
CA ASN A 428 43.40 -23.90 -11.53
C ASN A 428 43.08 -22.49 -12.05
N ILE A 429 42.37 -22.38 -13.17
CA ILE A 429 41.89 -21.08 -13.71
C ILE A 429 40.92 -20.44 -12.72
N LEU A 430 39.93 -21.20 -12.25
CA LEU A 430 38.93 -20.71 -11.31
C LEU A 430 39.56 -20.27 -9.98
N LYS A 431 40.59 -20.97 -9.51
CA LYS A 431 41.36 -20.58 -8.32
C LYS A 431 42.09 -19.25 -8.53
N LYS A 432 42.73 -19.05 -9.69
CA LYS A 432 43.37 -17.77 -10.03
C LYS A 432 42.38 -16.62 -10.12
N ASP A 433 41.20 -16.86 -10.70
CA ASP A 433 40.16 -15.84 -10.81
C ASP A 433 39.56 -15.51 -9.44
N PHE A 434 39.40 -16.50 -8.56
CA PHE A 434 39.00 -16.28 -7.18
C PHE A 434 40.01 -15.41 -6.42
N GLU A 435 41.31 -15.68 -6.57
CA GLU A 435 42.37 -14.86 -5.96
C GLU A 435 42.34 -13.42 -6.48
N LYS A 436 42.14 -13.20 -7.79
CA LYS A 436 41.96 -11.86 -8.37
C LYS A 436 40.73 -11.14 -7.80
N LEU A 437 39.59 -11.82 -7.75
CA LEU A 437 38.35 -11.27 -7.21
C LEU A 437 38.48 -10.93 -5.73
N GLN A 438 39.24 -11.70 -4.96
CA GLN A 438 39.53 -11.39 -3.55
C GLN A 438 40.35 -10.09 -3.43
N VAL A 439 41.39 -9.92 -4.25
CA VAL A 439 42.19 -8.68 -4.27
C VAL A 439 41.33 -7.48 -4.65
N GLU A 440 40.48 -7.61 -5.69
CA GLU A 440 39.57 -6.56 -6.11
C GLU A 440 38.54 -6.21 -5.02
N ASN A 441 38.01 -7.21 -4.30
CA ASN A 441 37.08 -6.99 -3.20
C ASN A 441 37.73 -6.20 -2.06
N ILE A 442 39.00 -6.47 -1.76
CA ILE A 442 39.77 -5.73 -0.76
C ILE A 442 39.99 -4.28 -1.21
N ASP A 443 40.33 -4.04 -2.48
CA ASP A 443 40.51 -2.69 -3.02
C ASP A 443 39.20 -1.89 -3.03
N LEU A 444 38.09 -2.51 -3.45
CA LEU A 444 36.77 -1.90 -3.43
C LEU A 444 36.33 -1.54 -2.00
N LYS A 445 36.61 -2.40 -1.01
CA LYS A 445 36.34 -2.11 0.40
C LYS A 445 37.13 -0.91 0.91
N LYS A 446 38.41 -0.79 0.54
CA LYS A 446 39.23 0.39 0.89
C LYS A 446 38.65 1.67 0.28
N LYS A 447 38.33 1.65 -1.01
CA LYS A 447 37.68 2.78 -1.71
C LYS A 447 36.35 3.17 -1.06
N LEU A 448 35.56 2.19 -0.62
CA LEU A 448 34.31 2.43 0.08
C LEU A 448 34.54 3.18 1.41
N GLN A 449 35.52 2.72 2.21
CA GLN A 449 35.88 3.37 3.47
C GLN A 449 36.39 4.80 3.26
N GLU A 450 37.20 5.04 2.22
CA GLU A 450 37.65 6.40 1.86
C GLU A 450 36.49 7.31 1.48
N LYS A 451 35.52 6.81 0.70
CA LYS A 451 34.31 7.57 0.32
C LYS A 451 33.42 7.85 1.53
N GLU A 452 33.23 6.88 2.43
CA GLU A 452 32.47 7.07 3.68
C GLU A 452 33.11 8.14 4.57
N SER A 453 34.44 8.09 4.73
CA SER A 453 35.17 9.13 5.49
C SER A 453 35.03 10.52 4.86
N SER A 454 35.04 10.58 3.51
CA SER A 454 34.82 11.83 2.76
C SER A 454 33.41 12.36 2.97
N ILE A 455 32.39 11.51 2.93
CA ILE A 455 30.99 11.88 3.19
C ILE A 455 30.86 12.50 4.58
N ILE A 456 31.39 11.83 5.61
CA ILE A 456 31.35 12.34 6.99
C ILE A 456 32.01 13.72 7.09
N SER A 457 33.14 13.94 6.40
CA SER A 457 33.82 15.24 6.39
C SER A 457 33.02 16.34 5.69
N LEU A 458 32.33 16.01 4.59
CA LEU A 458 31.50 16.94 3.84
C LEU A 458 30.22 17.28 4.59
N GLU A 459 29.59 16.32 5.26
CA GLU A 459 28.43 16.54 6.11
C GLU A 459 28.76 17.48 7.27
N ARG A 460 29.92 17.31 7.92
CA ARG A 460 30.40 18.25 8.96
C ARG A 460 30.59 19.66 8.41
N LYS A 461 31.26 19.81 7.27
CA LYS A 461 31.43 21.13 6.62
C LYS A 461 30.09 21.77 6.26
N LEU A 462 29.14 20.98 5.76
CA LEU A 462 27.80 21.46 5.42
C LEU A 462 27.04 21.93 6.67
N PHE A 463 27.14 21.18 7.76
CA PHE A 463 26.57 21.57 9.05
C PHE A 463 27.15 22.90 9.56
N ASP A 464 28.47 23.08 9.49
CA ASP A 464 29.14 24.31 9.91
C ASP A 464 28.70 25.52 9.05
N ILE A 465 28.60 25.34 7.73
CA ILE A 465 28.11 26.37 6.81
C ILE A 465 26.66 26.76 7.14
N LEU A 466 25.77 25.79 7.31
CA LEU A 466 24.36 26.04 7.63
C LEU A 466 24.19 26.73 8.99
N SER A 467 24.98 26.33 9.99
CA SER A 467 25.00 26.95 11.32
C SER A 467 25.44 28.41 11.24
N ASN A 468 26.50 28.70 10.48
CA ASN A 468 26.98 30.07 10.26
C ASN A 468 25.97 30.93 9.49
N GLN A 469 25.38 30.42 8.41
CA GLN A 469 24.33 31.13 7.67
C GLN A 469 23.12 31.44 8.55
N LYS A 470 22.70 30.50 9.41
CA LYS A 470 21.62 30.74 10.36
C LYS A 470 21.98 31.84 11.35
N LYS A 471 23.22 31.86 11.86
CA LYS A 471 23.72 32.90 12.77
C LYS A 471 23.77 34.27 12.08
N GLU A 472 24.20 34.33 10.82
CA GLU A 472 24.20 35.55 10.02
C GLU A 472 22.79 36.06 9.75
N ALA A 473 21.86 35.20 9.33
CA ALA A 473 20.46 35.58 9.11
C ALA A 473 19.80 36.13 10.39
N LEU A 474 20.10 35.55 11.55
CA LEU A 474 19.63 36.07 12.85
C LEU A 474 20.23 37.45 13.15
N LYS A 475 21.54 37.64 12.92
CA LYS A 475 22.19 38.95 13.08
C LYS A 475 21.58 39.99 12.15
N ASP A 476 21.35 39.66 10.88
CA ASP A 476 20.77 40.57 9.89
C ASP A 476 19.35 40.99 10.27
N ASN A 477 18.54 40.05 10.78
CA ASN A 477 17.21 40.38 11.30
C ASN A 477 17.29 41.34 12.49
N VAL A 478 18.19 41.09 13.45
CA VAL A 478 18.40 42.00 14.58
C VAL A 478 18.85 43.39 14.10
N ILE A 479 19.76 43.46 13.14
CA ILE A 479 20.23 44.72 12.54
C ILE A 479 19.06 45.44 11.85
N LYS A 480 18.24 44.74 11.06
CA LYS A 480 17.05 45.32 10.43
C LYS A 480 16.07 45.89 11.44
N THR A 481 15.76 45.14 12.52
CA THR A 481 14.87 45.63 13.59
C THR A 481 15.45 46.86 14.27
N LYS A 482 16.73 46.85 14.63
CA LYS A 482 17.39 48.01 15.25
C LYS A 482 17.44 49.22 14.32
N ASN A 483 17.71 49.02 13.03
CA ASN A 483 17.71 50.11 12.04
C ASN A 483 16.32 50.73 11.89
N PHE A 484 15.26 49.90 11.89
CA PHE A 484 13.88 50.39 11.86
C PHE A 484 13.56 51.23 13.11
N GLU A 485 13.98 50.77 14.29
CA GLU A 485 13.86 51.52 15.54
C GLU A 485 14.64 52.84 15.50
N ILE A 486 15.90 52.84 15.05
CA ILE A 486 16.72 54.04 14.87
C ILE A 486 16.03 55.03 13.94
N THR A 487 15.51 54.58 12.80
CA THR A 487 14.79 55.47 11.87
C THR A 487 13.52 56.05 12.48
N SER A 488 12.81 55.28 13.30
CA SER A 488 11.59 55.74 13.98
C SER A 488 11.94 56.77 15.05
N LEU A 489 12.93 56.47 15.90
CA LEU A 489 13.43 57.39 16.92
C LEU A 489 13.94 58.69 16.32
N ARG A 490 14.68 58.64 15.19
CA ARG A 490 15.14 59.84 14.49
C ARG A 490 13.97 60.73 14.05
N LYS A 491 12.93 60.14 13.44
CA LYS A 491 11.70 60.88 13.09
C LYS A 491 11.05 61.51 14.31
N THR A 492 10.96 60.78 15.42
CA THR A 492 10.41 61.31 16.68
C THR A 492 11.26 62.48 17.20
N VAL A 493 12.59 62.37 17.17
CA VAL A 493 13.50 63.45 17.57
C VAL A 493 13.30 64.68 16.68
N ASP A 494 13.14 64.51 15.38
CA ASP A 494 12.91 65.62 14.45
C ASP A 494 11.57 66.32 14.73
N ILE A 495 10.50 65.55 14.98
CA ILE A 495 9.18 66.09 15.38
C ILE A 495 9.28 66.84 16.72
N LEU A 496 10.02 66.29 17.69
CA LEU A 496 10.18 66.95 18.99
C LEU A 496 11.01 68.24 18.86
N LYS A 497 12.03 68.26 18.01
CA LYS A 497 12.83 69.47 17.73
C LYS A 497 11.99 70.55 17.07
N THR A 498 11.17 70.22 16.07
CA THR A 498 10.30 71.21 15.43
C THR A 498 9.30 71.78 16.44
N LYS A 499 8.71 70.92 17.28
CA LYS A 499 7.80 71.37 18.35
C LYS A 499 8.51 72.24 19.39
N LEU A 500 9.73 71.88 19.78
CA LEU A 500 10.54 72.68 20.71
C LEU A 500 10.83 74.06 20.12
N ASN A 501 11.22 74.14 18.85
CA ASN A 501 11.48 75.42 18.18
C ASN A 501 10.22 76.31 18.16
N LEU A 502 9.05 75.75 17.83
CA LEU A 502 7.78 76.48 17.84
C LEU A 502 7.45 77.03 19.23
N LEU A 503 7.55 76.19 20.27
CA LEU A 503 7.30 76.61 21.66
C LEU A 503 8.33 77.62 22.17
N THR A 504 9.55 77.60 21.63
CA THR A 504 10.60 78.55 21.98
C THR A 504 10.32 79.92 21.37
N GLU A 505 9.91 79.97 20.11
CA GLU A 505 9.46 81.21 19.44
C GLU A 505 8.24 81.80 20.13
N GLU A 506 7.26 80.96 20.50
CA GLU A 506 6.08 81.38 21.26
C GLU A 506 6.44 81.95 22.64
N ASN A 507 7.34 81.29 23.38
CA ASN A 507 7.86 81.82 24.64
C ASN A 507 8.57 83.16 24.46
N LYS A 508 9.32 83.33 23.37
CA LYS A 508 10.01 84.59 23.09
C LYS A 508 9.00 85.72 22.85
N ARG A 509 7.97 85.47 22.03
CA ARG A 509 6.85 86.40 21.83
C ARG A 509 6.17 86.78 23.15
N LEU A 510 5.86 85.80 23.99
CA LEU A 510 5.22 86.07 25.29
C LEU A 510 6.12 86.90 26.22
N LYS A 511 7.43 86.66 26.22
CA LYS A 511 8.39 87.48 27.00
C LYS A 511 8.47 88.92 26.52
N GLU A 512 8.36 89.16 25.21
CA GLU A 512 8.33 90.51 24.64
C GLU A 512 7.03 91.24 24.96
N LEU A 513 5.90 90.53 25.03
CA LEU A 513 4.58 91.09 25.36
C LEU A 513 4.41 91.40 26.85
N LYS A 514 5.00 90.60 27.75
CA LYS A 514 4.84 90.76 29.20
C LYS A 514 5.12 92.17 29.75
N PRO A 515 6.25 92.84 29.43
CA PRO A 515 6.50 94.20 29.92
C PRO A 515 5.53 95.25 29.35
N LEU A 516 4.93 94.99 28.18
CA LEU A 516 3.91 95.86 27.58
C LEU A 516 2.56 95.71 28.27
N MET A 517 2.24 94.51 28.80
CA MET A 517 1.04 94.27 29.62
C MET A 517 1.10 94.93 31.01
N GLU A 518 2.30 95.19 31.53
CA GLU A 518 2.51 95.76 32.88
C GLU A 518 2.56 97.31 32.89
N SER A 519 2.45 97.97 31.72
CA SER A 519 2.42 99.43 31.61
C SER A 519 0.99 99.97 31.76
N GLU A 520 0.77 100.92 32.68
CA GLU A 520 -0.55 101.55 32.89
C GLU A 520 -1.00 102.44 31.71
N ASP A 521 -0.07 102.84 30.83
CA ASP A 521 -0.33 103.75 29.70
C ASP A 521 -0.63 103.04 28.37
N ILE A 522 -0.61 101.69 28.34
CA ILE A 522 -0.75 100.90 27.11
C ILE A 522 -1.92 99.92 27.25
N ILE A 523 -2.92 100.03 26.37
CA ILE A 523 -4.01 99.05 26.26
C ILE A 523 -3.69 98.09 25.11
N ILE A 524 -3.61 96.80 25.42
CA ILE A 524 -3.38 95.76 24.41
C ILE A 524 -4.74 95.30 23.86
N GLY A 525 -5.00 95.64 22.61
CA GLY A 525 -6.20 95.21 21.89
C GLY A 525 -6.02 93.87 21.16
N LYS A 526 -7.13 93.18 20.92
CA LYS A 526 -7.20 91.95 20.12
C LYS A 526 -7.44 92.29 18.66
N VAL A 527 -6.67 91.71 17.76
CA VAL A 527 -6.84 91.95 16.31
C VAL A 527 -7.81 90.92 15.74
N LEU A 528 -8.90 91.40 15.17
CA LEU A 528 -9.81 90.60 14.37
C LEU A 528 -9.51 90.85 12.88
N PRO A 529 -8.94 89.86 12.15
CA PRO A 529 -8.55 90.06 10.77
C PRO A 529 -9.73 90.37 9.84
N ILE A 530 -10.87 89.73 10.09
CA ILE A 530 -12.12 89.87 9.32
C ILE A 530 -13.26 89.91 10.32
N PHE A 531 -14.11 90.93 10.25
CA PHE A 531 -15.30 91.05 11.11
C PHE A 531 -16.35 90.01 10.70
N SER A 532 -16.36 88.82 11.33
CA SER A 532 -17.34 87.76 11.08
C SER A 532 -17.64 86.95 12.34
N ILE A 533 -18.80 86.31 12.38
CA ILE A 533 -19.24 85.48 13.51
C ILE A 533 -18.24 84.35 13.77
N ASP A 534 -17.72 83.68 12.73
CA ASP A 534 -16.77 82.58 12.87
C ASP A 534 -15.40 83.05 13.39
N ALA A 535 -14.97 84.25 12.99
CA ALA A 535 -13.74 84.84 13.51
C ALA A 535 -13.88 85.19 15.00
N ILE A 536 -15.04 85.75 15.41
CA ILE A 536 -15.33 86.06 16.82
C ILE A 536 -15.41 84.78 17.65
N ARG A 537 -16.12 83.74 17.18
CA ARG A 537 -16.20 82.44 17.87
C ARG A 537 -14.83 81.77 18.04
N ASN A 538 -13.95 81.87 17.04
CA ASN A 538 -12.61 81.30 17.14
C ASN A 538 -11.77 81.99 18.21
N LEU A 539 -11.85 83.31 18.33
CA LEU A 539 -11.17 84.04 19.41
C LEU A 539 -11.74 83.68 20.79
N VAL A 540 -13.07 83.57 20.92
CA VAL A 540 -13.70 83.15 22.19
C VAL A 540 -13.31 81.72 22.56
N LYS A 541 -13.27 80.79 21.59
CA LYS A 541 -12.93 79.38 21.83
C LYS A 541 -11.48 79.18 22.27
N ASN A 542 -10.57 80.01 21.79
CA ASN A 542 -9.17 79.98 22.17
C ASN A 542 -8.87 80.72 23.49
N GLN A 543 -9.90 81.26 24.17
CA GLN A 543 -9.78 82.17 25.32
C GLN A 543 -9.02 83.47 25.02
N ASP A 544 -8.99 83.89 23.76
CA ASP A 544 -8.27 85.08 23.31
C ASP A 544 -9.12 86.36 23.43
N LEU A 545 -10.42 86.26 23.69
CA LEU A 545 -11.35 87.39 23.84
C LEU A 545 -12.20 87.24 25.11
N THR A 546 -12.13 88.22 25.99
CA THR A 546 -12.86 88.30 27.27
C THR A 546 -13.63 89.62 27.43
N GLU A 547 -14.47 89.72 28.48
CA GLU A 547 -15.13 90.98 28.85
C GLU A 547 -14.08 92.10 29.05
N GLU A 548 -14.42 93.35 28.74
CA GLU A 548 -13.54 94.54 28.82
C GLU A 548 -12.35 94.60 27.84
N ASP A 549 -12.23 93.66 26.89
CA ASP A 549 -11.19 93.74 25.84
C ASP A 549 -11.49 94.83 24.80
N VAL A 550 -10.43 95.42 24.22
CA VAL A 550 -10.53 96.32 23.05
C VAL A 550 -10.26 95.51 21.79
N ILE A 551 -11.15 95.56 20.80
CA ILE A 551 -10.98 94.83 19.53
C ILE A 551 -10.61 95.79 18.41
N TYR A 552 -9.57 95.46 17.63
CA TYR A 552 -9.28 96.11 16.37
C TYR A 552 -9.76 95.28 15.17
N LEU A 553 -10.70 95.84 14.42
CA LEU A 553 -11.20 95.29 13.16
C LEU A 553 -10.30 95.73 12.02
N LYS A 554 -9.46 94.81 11.53
CA LYS A 554 -8.60 95.09 10.36
C LYS A 554 -9.43 95.23 9.08
N ASP A 555 -10.48 94.43 8.96
CA ASP A 555 -11.50 94.53 7.92
C ASP A 555 -12.89 94.49 8.54
N ALA A 556 -13.55 95.65 8.58
CA ALA A 556 -14.87 95.84 9.17
C ALA A 556 -16.04 95.53 8.21
N THR A 557 -15.77 95.15 6.96
CA THR A 557 -16.81 95.02 5.92
C THR A 557 -17.66 93.75 6.03
N GLY A 558 -17.19 92.73 6.76
CA GLY A 558 -17.83 91.41 6.81
C GLY A 558 -18.95 91.22 7.84
N GLY A 559 -19.12 92.14 8.81
CA GLY A 559 -20.00 91.92 9.95
C GLY A 559 -21.27 92.77 9.92
N GLY A 560 -22.41 92.09 10.04
CA GLY A 560 -23.74 92.70 10.21
C GLY A 560 -24.20 92.72 11.67
N ALA A 561 -25.48 93.03 11.90
CA ALA A 561 -26.07 93.13 13.24
C ALA A 561 -25.78 91.93 14.14
N GLU A 562 -25.79 90.71 13.60
CA GLU A 562 -25.57 89.49 14.40
C GLU A 562 -24.12 89.35 14.92
N ALA A 563 -23.13 89.79 14.14
CA ALA A 563 -21.72 89.81 14.58
C ALA A 563 -21.48 90.91 15.61
N ALA A 564 -22.11 92.07 15.44
CA ALA A 564 -22.10 93.16 16.41
C ALA A 564 -22.78 92.74 17.73
N LYS A 565 -23.94 92.09 17.66
CA LYS A 565 -24.65 91.56 18.81
C LYS A 565 -23.81 90.58 19.62
N MET A 566 -23.07 89.70 18.94
CA MET A 566 -22.16 88.77 19.61
C MET A 566 -21.05 89.50 20.38
N LEU A 567 -20.52 90.61 19.86
CA LEU A 567 -19.57 91.45 20.59
C LEU A 567 -20.23 92.18 21.77
N SER A 568 -21.46 92.66 21.60
CA SER A 568 -22.26 93.26 22.67
C SER A 568 -22.58 92.28 23.81
N GLU A 569 -22.92 91.04 23.48
CA GLU A 569 -23.16 89.97 24.46
C GLU A 569 -21.89 89.61 25.27
N ILE A 570 -20.71 89.72 24.66
CA ILE A 570 -19.41 89.51 25.32
C ILE A 570 -19.00 90.72 26.19
N LYS A 571 -19.65 91.88 26.05
CA LYS A 571 -19.33 93.13 26.80
C LYS A 571 -17.88 93.57 26.64
N ILE A 572 -17.47 93.73 25.39
CA ILE A 572 -16.15 94.31 25.07
C ILE A 572 -16.12 95.81 25.38
N LYS A 573 -14.92 96.36 25.62
CA LYS A 573 -14.75 97.76 26.05
C LYS A 573 -14.83 98.77 24.92
N ALA A 574 -14.31 98.43 23.74
CA ALA A 574 -14.33 99.29 22.56
C ALA A 574 -14.02 98.52 21.28
N VAL A 575 -14.50 99.05 20.15
CA VAL A 575 -14.15 98.58 18.80
C VAL A 575 -13.36 99.66 18.06
N LEU A 576 -12.15 99.33 17.63
CA LEU A 576 -11.29 100.14 16.78
C LEU A 576 -11.45 99.69 15.32
N THR A 577 -11.65 100.62 14.39
CA THR A 577 -11.82 100.30 12.96
C THR A 577 -11.09 101.28 12.06
N THR A 578 -10.58 100.82 10.91
CA THR A 578 -10.04 101.67 9.83
C THR A 578 -11.07 102.05 8.76
N GLY A 579 -12.26 101.43 8.79
CA GLY A 579 -13.29 101.56 7.75
C GLY A 579 -14.71 101.69 8.31
N LYS A 580 -15.66 101.99 7.42
CA LYS A 580 -17.07 102.10 7.82
C LYS A 580 -17.64 100.71 8.14
N VAL A 581 -18.14 100.58 9.35
CA VAL A 581 -18.96 99.43 9.77
C VAL A 581 -20.32 99.54 9.08
N SER A 582 -21.00 98.41 8.86
CA SER A 582 -22.37 98.44 8.32
C SER A 582 -23.32 99.19 9.28
N HIS A 583 -24.30 99.93 8.75
CA HIS A 583 -25.22 100.73 9.57
C HIS A 583 -25.93 99.88 10.64
N GLN A 584 -26.30 98.64 10.28
CA GLN A 584 -26.94 97.67 11.17
C GLN A 584 -26.02 97.18 12.29
N ALA A 585 -24.73 96.97 12.01
CA ALA A 585 -23.77 96.61 13.05
C ALA A 585 -23.39 97.80 13.94
N GLN A 586 -23.43 99.02 13.39
CA GLN A 586 -23.19 100.24 14.15
C GLN A 586 -24.31 100.52 15.16
N GLU A 587 -25.58 100.37 14.75
CA GLU A 587 -26.74 100.50 15.66
C GLU A 587 -26.64 99.50 16.82
N GLU A 588 -26.37 98.22 16.53
CA GLU A 588 -26.31 97.18 17.56
C GLU A 588 -25.13 97.34 18.55
N LEU A 589 -24.00 97.89 18.10
CA LEU A 589 -22.87 98.23 18.99
C LEU A 589 -23.19 99.44 19.87
N ILE A 590 -23.89 100.45 19.34
CA ILE A 590 -24.33 101.62 20.10
C ILE A 590 -25.39 101.23 21.14
N ASP A 591 -26.37 100.39 20.75
CA ASP A 591 -27.39 99.86 21.67
C ASP A 591 -26.75 98.99 22.77
N GLY A 592 -25.63 98.35 22.48
CA GLY A 592 -24.80 97.61 23.45
C GLY A 592 -23.86 98.47 24.30
N GLU A 593 -23.93 99.80 24.20
CA GLU A 593 -23.03 100.77 24.86
C GLU A 593 -21.53 100.61 24.53
N ILE A 594 -21.20 100.01 23.38
CA ILE A 594 -19.81 99.80 22.95
C ILE A 594 -19.35 100.96 22.05
N PRO A 595 -18.34 101.74 22.45
CA PRO A 595 -17.81 102.82 21.63
C PRO A 595 -17.07 102.28 20.40
N ILE A 596 -17.36 102.87 19.24
CA ILE A 596 -16.66 102.64 17.98
C ILE A 596 -15.72 103.83 17.75
N ILE A 597 -14.42 103.56 17.65
CA ILE A 597 -13.38 104.58 17.49
C ILE A 597 -12.63 104.34 16.18
N ASP A 598 -12.37 105.41 15.42
CA ASP A 598 -11.49 105.31 14.27
C ASP A 598 -10.06 105.10 14.74
N SER A 599 -9.43 104.04 14.25
CA SER A 599 -8.03 103.72 14.53
C SER A 599 -7.04 104.86 14.21
N LYS A 600 -7.41 105.81 13.34
CA LYS A 600 -6.59 107.00 13.03
C LYS A 600 -6.55 108.02 14.15
N ASP A 601 -7.54 108.00 15.05
CA ASP A 601 -7.65 108.95 16.14
C ASP A 601 -6.83 108.51 17.37
N ILE A 602 -6.20 107.33 17.32
CA ILE A 602 -5.39 106.76 18.39
C ILE A 602 -4.00 106.37 17.86
N LYS A 603 -2.96 106.57 18.68
CA LYS A 603 -1.63 106.04 18.39
C LYS A 603 -1.62 104.53 18.67
N MET A 604 -1.57 103.73 17.60
CA MET A 604 -1.64 102.28 17.68
C MET A 604 -0.54 101.63 16.83
N ASP A 605 0.08 100.57 17.37
CA ASP A 605 1.00 99.70 16.64
C ASP A 605 0.43 98.27 16.58
N VAL A 606 0.43 97.67 15.40
CA VAL A 606 0.00 96.27 15.20
C VAL A 606 1.21 95.36 15.36
N ILE A 607 1.23 94.59 16.45
CA ILE A 607 2.21 93.51 16.65
C ILE A 607 1.77 92.30 15.81
N SER A 608 2.68 91.73 15.01
CA SER A 608 2.40 90.62 14.08
C SER A 608 3.07 89.30 14.46
#